data_AF-A0A376UDE5-F1
#
_entry.id   AF-A0A376UDE5-F1
#
_cell.length_a   1.000
_cell.length_b   1.000
_cell.length_c   1.000
_cell.angle_alpha   90.00
_cell.angle_beta   90.00
_cell.angle_gamma   90.00
#
_symmetry.space_group_name_H-M   'P 1'
#
loop_
_entity.id
_entity.type
_entity.pdbx_description
1 polymer ?
#
loop_
_entity_poly.entity_id
_entity_poly.type
_entity_poly.pdbx_seq_one_letter_code
_entity_poly.pdbx_strand_id
1 'polypeptide(L)'
;MDWANQTLSNAHRGILMGLVRTPPEERDQAAIDASCKECDALFALLDAELAKVKWFSGDEFGVGDIAIAPFIYNLFNVGLTWTPRPNLQRWYQQLTERPAVRKVVMIPVS
;
A
#
# COMPACT_ATOMS: atom_id res chain seq x y z
N MET A 1 -12.26 -8.16 -4.20
CA MET A 1 -12.57 -6.73 -4.38
C MET A 1 -11.85 -6.25 -5.62
N ASP A 2 -12.60 -5.76 -6.60
CA ASP A 2 -12.07 -5.42 -7.92
C ASP A 2 -11.14 -4.19 -7.91
N TRP A 3 -11.43 -3.21 -7.06
CA TRP A 3 -10.71 -1.93 -7.00
C TRP A 3 -9.21 -2.06 -6.68
N ALA A 4 -8.85 -2.85 -5.66
CA ALA A 4 -7.44 -3.01 -5.29
C ALA A 4 -6.61 -3.63 -6.43
N ASN A 5 -7.19 -4.60 -7.13
CA ASN A 5 -6.52 -5.30 -8.23
C ASN A 5 -6.50 -4.48 -9.53
N GLN A 6 -7.50 -3.64 -9.80
CA GLN A 6 -7.56 -2.87 -11.04
C GLN A 6 -6.91 -1.49 -10.94
N THR A 7 -6.89 -0.89 -9.75
CA THR A 7 -6.42 0.49 -9.54
C THR A 7 -5.10 0.51 -8.80
N LEU A 8 -5.03 -0.01 -7.57
CA LEU A 8 -3.84 0.07 -6.74
C LEU A 8 -2.68 -0.79 -7.25
N SER A 9 -2.97 -1.96 -7.83
CA SER A 9 -1.95 -2.91 -8.28
C SER A 9 -1.04 -2.35 -9.39
N ASN A 10 -1.56 -1.50 -10.26
CA ASN A 10 -0.80 -0.96 -11.40
C ASN A 10 0.30 0.00 -10.93
N ALA A 11 -0.07 0.98 -10.10
CA ALA A 11 0.88 1.92 -9.51
C ALA A 11 1.87 1.19 -8.56
N HIS A 12 1.38 0.23 -7.77
CA HIS A 12 2.23 -0.62 -6.93
C HIS A 12 3.26 -1.40 -7.74
N ARG A 13 2.85 -2.01 -8.86
CA ARG A 13 3.73 -2.82 -9.71
C ARG A 13 4.89 -1.99 -10.26
N GLY A 14 4.64 -0.75 -10.71
CA GLY A 14 5.70 0.13 -11.23
C GLY A 14 6.81 0.36 -10.20
N ILE A 15 6.43 0.62 -8.95
CA ILE A 15 7.37 0.83 -7.85
C ILE A 15 8.09 -0.46 -7.47
N LEU A 16 7.36 -1.58 -7.30
CA LEU A 16 7.96 -2.83 -6.84
C LEU A 16 8.93 -3.40 -7.88
N MET A 17 8.58 -3.35 -9.17
CA MET A 17 9.50 -3.75 -10.23
C MET A 17 10.76 -2.87 -10.20
N GLY A 18 10.59 -1.55 -10.23
CA GLY A 18 11.72 -0.63 -10.33
C GLY A 18 12.65 -0.63 -9.10
N LEU A 19 12.10 -0.62 -7.88
CA LEU A 19 12.93 -0.46 -6.66
C LEU A 19 13.39 -1.78 -6.04
N VAL A 20 12.64 -2.87 -6.24
CA VAL A 20 12.94 -4.16 -5.59
C VAL A 20 13.45 -5.20 -6.58
N ARG A 21 12.91 -5.23 -7.81
CA ARG A 21 13.21 -6.29 -8.79
C ARG A 21 14.19 -5.89 -9.89
N THR A 22 14.51 -4.60 -10.00
CA THR A 22 15.44 -4.06 -11.01
C THR A 22 16.70 -3.53 -10.31
N PRO A 23 17.91 -3.95 -10.75
CA PRO A 23 19.15 -3.45 -10.20
C PRO A 23 19.30 -1.95 -10.48
N PRO A 24 19.97 -1.17 -9.61
CA PRO A 24 20.01 0.30 -9.68
C PRO A 24 20.38 0.87 -11.06
N GLU A 25 21.32 0.25 -11.75
CA GLU A 25 21.83 0.64 -13.07
C GLU A 25 20.82 0.47 -14.23
N GLU A 26 19.77 -0.33 -14.04
CA GLU A 26 18.73 -0.59 -15.04
C GLU A 26 17.40 0.11 -14.74
N ARG A 27 17.33 0.92 -13.67
CA ARG A 27 16.09 1.55 -13.23
C ARG A 27 15.68 2.68 -14.17
N ASP A 28 14.43 2.62 -14.63
CA ASP A 28 13.75 3.78 -15.20
C ASP A 28 13.21 4.66 -14.07
N GLN A 29 13.99 5.65 -13.66
CA GLN A 29 13.60 6.55 -12.58
C GLN A 29 12.35 7.36 -12.91
N ALA A 30 12.14 7.75 -14.17
CA ALA A 30 10.96 8.52 -14.55
C ALA A 30 9.68 7.70 -14.41
N ALA A 31 9.71 6.41 -14.77
CA ALA A 31 8.59 5.49 -14.57
C ALA A 31 8.30 5.22 -13.09
N ILE A 32 9.35 5.10 -12.26
CA ILE A 32 9.22 4.94 -10.80
C ILE A 32 8.57 6.20 -10.21
N ASP A 33 9.05 7.39 -10.55
CA ASP A 33 8.53 8.65 -10.03
C ASP A 33 7.06 8.88 -10.43
N ALA A 34 6.69 8.53 -11.68
CA ALA A 34 5.31 8.57 -12.13
C ALA A 34 4.41 7.64 -11.31
N SER A 35 4.89 6.42 -11.04
CA SER A 35 4.17 5.44 -10.20
C SER A 35 4.04 5.92 -8.75
N CYS A 36 5.08 6.54 -8.19
CA CYS A 36 5.04 7.16 -6.86
C CYS A 36 3.99 8.26 -6.78
N LYS A 37 3.90 9.14 -7.78
CA LYS A 37 2.89 10.21 -7.83
C LYS A 37 1.47 9.65 -7.88
N GLU A 38 1.26 8.60 -8.68
CA GLU A 38 -0.04 7.92 -8.75
C GLU A 38 -0.40 7.24 -7.42
N CYS A 39 0.54 6.51 -6.82
CA CYS A 39 0.35 5.90 -5.50
C CYS A 39 0.01 6.93 -4.41
N ASP A 40 0.67 8.10 -4.39
CA ASP A 40 0.37 9.12 -3.38
C ASP A 40 -1.05 9.70 -3.52
N ALA A 41 -1.55 9.83 -4.76
CA ALA A 41 -2.93 10.22 -5.03
C ALA A 41 -3.93 9.14 -4.58
N LEU A 42 -3.63 7.86 -4.84
CA LEU A 42 -4.44 6.74 -4.36
C LEU A 42 -4.45 6.66 -2.83
N PHE A 43 -3.34 6.96 -2.17
CA PHE A 43 -3.27 7.03 -0.71
C PHE A 43 -4.17 8.14 -0.16
N ALA A 44 -4.30 9.28 -0.85
CA ALA A 44 -5.26 10.30 -0.46
C ALA A 44 -6.71 9.81 -0.52
N LEU A 45 -7.06 9.03 -1.55
CA LEU A 45 -8.39 8.43 -1.68
C LEU A 45 -8.67 7.41 -0.57
N LEU A 46 -7.70 6.52 -0.29
CA LEU A 46 -7.80 5.54 0.79
C LEU A 46 -7.97 6.21 2.15
N ASP A 47 -7.19 7.27 2.41
CA ASP A 47 -7.29 8.04 3.65
C ASP A 47 -8.65 8.72 3.81
N ALA A 48 -9.17 9.32 2.74
CA ALA A 48 -10.49 9.96 2.73
C ALA A 48 -11.63 8.97 2.99
N GLU A 49 -11.50 7.72 2.53
CA GLU A 49 -12.49 6.68 2.82
C GLU A 49 -12.38 6.20 4.28
N LEU A 50 -11.17 5.97 4.76
CA LEU A 50 -10.91 5.60 6.16
C LEU A 50 -11.22 6.73 7.16
N ALA A 51 -11.48 7.94 6.70
CA ALA A 51 -12.04 9.00 7.54
C ALA A 51 -13.52 8.75 7.90
N LYS A 52 -14.23 7.98 7.08
CA LYS A 52 -15.67 7.69 7.25
C LYS A 52 -15.91 6.34 7.91
N VAL A 53 -15.04 5.37 7.65
CA VAL A 53 -15.15 3.99 8.15
C VAL A 53 -13.92 3.59 8.95
N LYS A 54 -14.10 2.64 9.88
CA LYS A 54 -12.99 2.11 10.68
C LYS A 54 -12.07 1.23 9.84
N TRP A 55 -12.66 0.34 9.05
CA TRP A 55 -12.01 -0.60 8.14
C TRP A 55 -12.58 -0.42 6.73
N PHE A 56 -11.85 -0.86 5.71
CA PHE A 56 -12.39 -0.87 4.34
C PHE A 56 -13.60 -1.81 4.21
N SER A 57 -13.76 -2.73 5.14
CA SER A 57 -14.92 -3.62 5.24
C SER A 57 -16.06 -3.06 6.12
N GLY A 58 -15.95 -1.81 6.59
CA GLY A 58 -16.94 -1.13 7.44
C GLY A 58 -16.53 -1.08 8.92
N ASP A 59 -17.42 -1.55 9.80
CA ASP A 59 -17.22 -1.49 11.25
C ASP A 59 -16.19 -2.51 11.77
N GLU A 60 -16.05 -3.62 11.04
CA GLU A 60 -15.15 -4.73 11.38
C GLU A 60 -14.13 -5.00 10.27
N PHE A 61 -12.98 -5.56 10.67
CA PHE A 61 -11.95 -6.00 9.73
C PHE A 61 -12.48 -7.13 8.85
N GLY A 62 -12.25 -7.05 7.54
CA GLY A 62 -12.77 -8.06 6.62
C GLY A 62 -11.96 -8.22 5.34
N VAL A 63 -12.61 -8.82 4.35
CA VAL A 63 -12.01 -9.14 3.04
C VAL A 63 -11.51 -7.90 2.29
N GLY A 64 -12.09 -6.72 2.58
CA GLY A 64 -11.65 -5.50 1.96
C GLY A 64 -10.26 -5.08 2.41
N ASP A 65 -10.00 -5.21 3.71
CA ASP A 65 -8.73 -4.89 4.32
C ASP A 65 -7.66 -5.90 3.92
N ILE A 66 -8.02 -7.19 3.86
CA ILE A 66 -7.13 -8.27 3.43
C ILE A 66 -6.62 -8.03 2.00
N ALA A 67 -7.47 -7.53 1.10
CA ALA A 67 -7.07 -7.28 -0.28
C ALA A 67 -6.12 -6.08 -0.42
N ILE A 68 -6.21 -5.07 0.45
CA ILE A 68 -5.41 -3.84 0.35
C ILE A 68 -4.10 -3.94 1.16
N ALA A 69 -4.12 -4.62 2.31
CA ALA A 69 -3.00 -4.69 3.25
C ALA A 69 -1.64 -5.09 2.63
N PRO A 70 -1.54 -6.11 1.75
CA PRO A 70 -0.25 -6.50 1.17
C PRO A 70 0.38 -5.40 0.31
N PHE A 71 -0.43 -4.66 -0.46
CA PHE A 71 0.06 -3.57 -1.29
C PHE A 71 0.61 -2.42 -0.45
N ILE A 72 -0.14 -2.00 0.59
CA ILE A 72 0.29 -0.92 1.48
C ILE A 72 1.55 -1.32 2.26
N TYR A 73 1.62 -2.57 2.73
CA TYR A 73 2.82 -3.06 3.41
C TYR A 73 4.06 -2.93 2.53
N ASN A 74 4.01 -3.38 1.28
CA ASN A 74 5.15 -3.23 0.37
C ASN A 74 5.53 -1.76 0.19
N LEU A 75 4.56 -0.89 -0.13
CA LEU A 75 4.82 0.53 -0.41
C LEU A 75 5.43 1.28 0.78
N PHE A 76 5.06 0.90 2.01
CA PHE A 76 5.65 1.49 3.22
C PHE A 76 7.05 0.94 3.55
N ASN A 77 7.48 -0.17 2.93
CA ASN A 77 8.72 -0.87 3.28
C ASN A 77 9.75 -0.93 2.14
N VAL A 78 9.54 -0.20 1.04
CA VAL A 78 10.50 -0.10 -0.09
C VAL A 78 11.47 1.09 0.01
N GLY A 79 11.57 1.73 1.17
CA GLY A 79 12.50 2.86 1.40
C GLY A 79 12.02 4.20 0.84
N LEU A 80 10.72 4.33 0.51
CA LEU A 80 10.09 5.58 0.10
C LEU A 80 9.48 6.33 1.29
N THR A 81 9.35 7.65 1.15
CA THR A 81 8.59 8.49 2.07
C THR A 81 7.33 8.98 1.38
N TRP A 82 6.20 8.97 2.10
CA TRP A 82 4.89 9.31 1.58
C TRP A 82 4.32 10.55 2.27
N THR A 83 3.40 11.26 1.60
CA THR A 83 2.64 12.34 2.25
C THR A 83 1.89 11.76 3.47
N PRO A 84 1.89 12.42 4.64
CA PRO A 84 1.17 11.93 5.81
C PRO A 84 -0.32 11.71 5.55
N ARG A 85 -0.82 10.52 5.88
CA ARG A 85 -2.22 10.08 5.72
C ARG A 85 -2.73 9.54 7.07
N PRO A 86 -3.32 10.37 7.94
CA PRO A 86 -3.56 9.99 9.34
C PRO A 86 -4.53 8.81 9.50
N ASN A 87 -5.57 8.70 8.65
CA ASN A 87 -6.54 7.62 8.71
C ASN A 87 -5.96 6.32 8.14
N LEU A 88 -5.18 6.41 7.06
CA LEU A 88 -4.46 5.27 6.51
C LEU A 88 -3.38 4.75 7.47
N GLN A 89 -2.66 5.66 8.16
CA GLN A 89 -1.69 5.31 9.19
C GLN A 89 -2.35 4.63 10.40
N ARG A 90 -3.48 5.17 10.89
CA ARG A 90 -4.29 4.53 11.94
C ARG A 90 -4.69 3.10 11.55
N TRP A 91 -5.24 2.93 10.35
CA TRP A 91 -5.63 1.63 9.82
C TRP A 91 -4.43 0.68 9.72
N TYR A 92 -3.29 1.14 9.20
CA TYR A 92 -2.07 0.35 9.10
C TYR A 92 -1.57 -0.09 10.47
N GLN A 93 -1.56 0.81 11.46
CA GLN A 93 -1.18 0.49 12.83
C GLN A 93 -2.07 -0.63 13.41
N GLN A 94 -3.40 -0.51 13.24
CA GLN A 94 -4.34 -1.54 13.68
C GLN A 94 -4.13 -2.90 12.98
N LEU A 95 -3.71 -2.90 11.71
CA LEU A 95 -3.31 -4.12 11.01
C LEU A 95 -2.07 -4.77 11.63
N THR A 96 -1.06 -3.97 12.02
CA THR A 96 0.18 -4.48 12.60
C THR A 96 -0.02 -5.18 13.95
N GLU A 97 -1.11 -4.89 14.66
CA GLU A 97 -1.45 -5.56 15.92
C GLU A 97 -1.95 -7.00 15.70
N ARG A 98 -2.41 -7.34 14.48
CA ARG A 98 -3.03 -8.63 14.18
C ARG A 98 -1.96 -9.72 13.96
N PRO A 99 -1.95 -10.81 14.76
CA PRO A 99 -0.93 -11.86 14.63
C PRO A 99 -0.86 -12.50 13.23
N ALA A 100 -2.01 -12.72 12.58
CA ALA A 100 -2.06 -13.30 11.25
C ALA A 100 -1.45 -12.37 10.18
N VAL A 101 -1.71 -11.05 10.27
CA VAL A 101 -1.13 -10.06 9.35
C VAL A 101 0.38 -9.98 9.55
N ARG A 102 0.86 -9.89 10.80
CA ARG A 102 2.29 -9.91 11.10
C ARG A 102 2.99 -11.14 10.53
N LYS A 103 2.38 -12.32 10.68
CA LYS A 103 2.96 -13.58 10.23
C LYS A 103 3.03 -13.71 8.71
N VAL A 104 2.01 -13.25 7.99
CA VAL A 104 1.82 -13.56 6.57
C VAL A 104 2.15 -12.39 5.65
N VAL A 105 1.83 -11.17 6.07
CA VAL A 105 2.04 -9.96 5.25
C VAL A 105 3.34 -9.27 5.62
N MET A 106 3.68 -9.19 6.91
CA MET A 106 4.82 -8.42 7.39
C MET A 106 6.15 -9.19 7.37
N ILE A 107 6.48 -9.73 6.21
CA ILE A 107 7.77 -10.40 5.93
C ILE A 107 8.68 -9.46 5.12
N PRO A 108 10.01 -9.71 5.04
CA PRO A 108 10.89 -8.85 4.25
C PRO A 108 10.39 -8.65 2.81
N VAL A 109 10.39 -7.39 2.36
CA VAL A 109 10.12 -7.07 0.95
C VAL A 109 11.40 -7.33 0.18
N SER A 110 11.42 -8.43 -0.56
CA SER A 110 12.52 -8.87 -1.43
C SER A 110 12.02 -9.08 -2.84
#